data_AF-A0A453CQD9-F1
#
_entry.id   AF-A0A453CQD9-F1
#
_cell.length_a   1.000
_cell.length_b   1.000
_cell.length_c   1.000
_cell.angle_alpha   90.00
_cell.angle_beta   90.00
_cell.angle_gamma   90.00
#
_symmetry.space_group_name_H-M   'P 1'
#
loop_
_entity.id
_entity.type
_entity.pdbx_description
1 polymer ?
#
loop_
_entity_poly.entity_id
_entity_poly.type
_entity_poly.pdbx_seq_one_letter_code
_entity_poly.pdbx_strand_id
1 'polypeptide(L)'
;YNQLSGTVPSWAKDSQLNLVTNNFVADSSSNSVLPTGWGCLQRNTPCFLGSPQSSSFAVDSGSRRPVSGSDNSFYESDDASLGPASFYVTGAQTWGVSNVGRFMDAQNGSYIIYSSRQFLNTLDTELFRNARMSPSSLRYFGIGLENGNYTVTLQFAEFDFPDGQSWKSTGRRVFDIYVQGVRKEQNFDIRKTAGGKSYTAVRKQYIVPVTKNFLEIHLFWAGKGTCCIPTQGYYGPAISALSATPNFTPTVRNAAAKKNGSKTGMIVGVIVGLAVLGLVAFAAIFVWRQKKRKLSLEQEGMGYTRTTLYSN
;
A
#
# COMPACT_ATOMS: atom_id res chain seq x y z
N TYR A 1 -0.04 26.09 9.30
CA TYR A 1 -1.47 25.68 9.34
C TYR A 1 -2.31 26.86 9.74
N ASN A 2 -3.50 26.96 9.17
CA ASN A 2 -4.48 27.94 9.56
C ASN A 2 -5.24 27.45 10.81
N GLN A 3 -5.94 28.35 11.47
CA GLN A 3 -6.77 28.04 12.64
C GLN A 3 -8.22 28.44 12.36
N LEU A 4 -8.67 28.28 11.11
CA LEU A 4 -10.02 28.65 10.70
C LEU A 4 -11.03 27.76 11.42
N SER A 5 -12.12 28.36 11.88
CA SER A 5 -13.17 27.70 12.65
C SER A 5 -14.55 28.17 12.22
N GLY A 6 -15.57 27.36 12.50
CA GLY A 6 -16.97 27.68 12.20
C GLY A 6 -17.59 26.70 11.22
N THR A 7 -18.65 27.12 10.53
CA THR A 7 -19.27 26.35 9.45
C THR A 7 -18.53 26.58 8.13
N VAL A 8 -18.51 25.57 7.25
CA VAL A 8 -17.93 25.74 5.92
C VAL A 8 -18.84 26.66 5.10
N PRO A 9 -18.34 27.81 4.60
CA PRO A 9 -19.16 28.73 3.80
C PRO A 9 -19.75 28.05 2.56
N SER A 10 -20.95 28.46 2.14
CA SER A 10 -21.62 27.88 0.96
C SER A 10 -20.80 28.03 -0.33
N TRP A 11 -20.15 29.18 -0.55
CA TRP A 11 -19.30 29.43 -1.72
C TRP A 11 -18.05 28.53 -1.76
N ALA A 12 -17.58 28.05 -0.60
CA ALA A 12 -16.38 27.22 -0.52
C ALA A 12 -16.62 25.79 -1.03
N LYS A 13 -17.89 25.40 -1.20
CA LYS A 13 -18.30 24.06 -1.65
C LYS A 13 -17.98 23.83 -3.14
N ASP A 14 -17.95 24.89 -3.95
CA ASP A 14 -17.69 24.82 -5.39
C ASP A 14 -16.23 25.13 -5.77
N SER A 15 -15.36 25.28 -4.77
CA SER A 15 -13.95 25.66 -4.94
C SER A 15 -13.00 24.52 -4.56
N GLN A 16 -11.81 24.48 -5.19
CA GLN A 16 -10.72 23.62 -4.71
C GLN A 16 -10.15 24.18 -3.40
N LEU A 17 -10.76 23.80 -2.28
CA LEU A 17 -10.35 24.23 -0.95
C LEU A 17 -9.82 23.05 -0.14
N ASN A 18 -8.64 23.26 0.45
CA ASN A 18 -8.08 22.30 1.39
C ASN A 18 -8.59 22.59 2.80
N LEU A 19 -9.55 21.77 3.26
CA LEU A 19 -10.15 21.88 4.59
C LEU A 19 -9.33 21.19 5.69
N VAL A 20 -8.31 20.42 5.32
CA VAL A 20 -7.51 19.61 6.26
C VAL A 20 -6.86 20.49 7.32
N THR A 21 -6.76 20.00 8.55
CA THR A 21 -6.14 20.65 9.71
C THR A 21 -6.71 22.02 10.14
N ASN A 22 -7.99 22.28 9.84
CA ASN A 22 -8.76 23.39 10.39
C ASN A 22 -9.70 22.92 11.51
N ASN A 23 -10.57 23.81 12.00
CA ASN A 23 -11.56 23.57 13.07
C ASN A 23 -12.99 23.80 12.57
N PHE A 24 -13.34 23.30 11.39
CA PHE A 24 -14.69 23.44 10.86
C PHE A 24 -15.63 22.40 11.47
N VAL A 25 -16.89 22.79 11.68
CA VAL A 25 -17.96 21.93 12.19
C VAL A 25 -18.60 21.19 11.02
N ALA A 26 -18.65 19.86 11.11
CA ALA A 26 -19.38 19.04 10.16
C ALA A 26 -20.88 19.08 10.46
N ASP A 27 -21.59 20.02 9.85
CA ASP A 27 -23.06 20.07 9.90
C ASP A 27 -23.64 19.05 8.91
N SER A 28 -24.52 18.16 9.38
CA SER A 28 -25.12 17.09 8.58
C SER A 28 -25.96 17.60 7.42
N SER A 29 -26.46 18.84 7.50
CA SER A 29 -27.17 19.55 6.42
C SER A 29 -26.26 19.97 5.25
N SER A 30 -24.93 19.91 5.43
CA SER A 30 -23.92 20.44 4.50
C SER A 30 -23.11 19.37 3.76
N ASN A 31 -23.32 18.09 4.07
CA ASN A 31 -22.45 16.98 3.68
C ASN A 31 -22.57 16.53 2.21
N SER A 32 -23.55 16.99 1.45
CA SER A 32 -23.77 16.50 0.08
C SER A 32 -22.73 16.99 -0.96
N VAL A 33 -21.96 18.04 -0.66
CA VAL A 33 -21.02 18.65 -1.62
C VAL A 33 -19.54 18.50 -1.21
N LEU A 34 -19.25 18.22 0.06
CA LEU A 34 -17.87 18.11 0.54
C LEU A 34 -17.30 16.70 0.33
N PRO A 35 -15.98 16.56 0.03
CA PRO A 35 -15.36 15.25 -0.13
C PRO A 35 -15.58 14.36 1.09
N THR A 36 -15.88 13.08 0.86
CA THR A 36 -16.11 12.11 1.93
C THR A 36 -14.93 12.05 2.90
N GLY A 37 -15.22 11.89 4.20
CA GLY A 37 -14.19 11.77 5.23
C GLY A 37 -13.43 13.06 5.58
N TRP A 38 -13.77 14.22 5.00
CA TRP A 38 -13.10 15.50 5.28
C TRP A 38 -13.09 15.87 6.78
N GLY A 39 -14.16 15.52 7.50
CA GLY A 39 -14.29 15.76 8.94
C GLY A 39 -13.20 15.05 9.75
N CYS A 40 -12.75 13.87 9.29
CA CYS A 40 -11.71 13.08 9.95
C CYS A 40 -10.32 13.71 9.89
N LEU A 41 -10.12 14.68 8.98
CA LEU A 41 -8.86 15.39 8.80
C LEU A 41 -8.87 16.77 9.47
N GLN A 42 -9.88 17.10 10.27
CA GLN A 42 -9.89 18.33 11.08
C GLN A 42 -8.93 18.22 12.26
N ARG A 43 -8.33 19.34 12.68
CA ARG A 43 -7.23 19.39 13.66
C ARG A 43 -7.56 18.75 15.00
N ASN A 44 -8.78 18.96 15.50
CA ASN A 44 -9.19 18.56 16.84
C ASN A 44 -10.28 17.47 16.85
N THR A 45 -10.68 16.96 15.68
CA THR A 45 -11.82 16.06 15.54
C THR A 45 -11.40 14.79 14.79
N PRO A 46 -10.46 13.99 15.33
CA PRO A 46 -10.12 12.73 14.71
C PRO A 46 -11.35 11.81 14.76
N CYS A 47 -11.69 11.22 13.62
CA CYS A 47 -12.70 10.17 13.59
C CYS A 47 -12.27 8.99 14.46
N PHE A 48 -13.25 8.24 14.97
CA PHE A 48 -13.02 7.00 15.71
C PHE A 48 -12.26 7.16 17.03
N LEU A 49 -12.35 8.34 17.67
CA LEU A 49 -11.75 8.57 18.98
C LEU A 49 -12.26 7.55 20.01
N GLY A 50 -11.36 6.75 20.56
CA GLY A 50 -11.66 5.69 21.53
C GLY A 50 -12.23 4.39 20.92
N SER A 51 -12.45 4.36 19.60
CA SER A 51 -13.06 3.21 18.90
C SER A 51 -12.28 2.86 17.62
N PRO A 52 -11.00 2.42 17.75
CA PRO A 52 -10.12 2.19 16.60
C PRO A 52 -10.72 1.21 15.59
N GLN A 53 -10.48 1.47 14.31
CA GLN A 53 -10.96 0.69 13.17
C GLN A 53 -9.83 -0.06 12.43
N SER A 54 -8.58 0.33 12.66
CA SER A 54 -7.42 -0.33 12.06
C SER A 54 -6.27 -0.40 13.05
N SER A 55 -5.41 -1.41 12.88
CA SER A 55 -4.19 -1.53 13.66
C SER A 55 -2.93 -1.15 12.89
N SER A 56 -3.04 -0.94 11.57
CA SER A 56 -1.95 -0.51 10.68
C SER A 56 -2.49 0.09 9.39
N PHE A 57 -1.62 0.69 8.58
CA PHE A 57 -1.93 1.03 7.19
C PHE A 57 -0.65 1.06 6.35
N ALA A 58 -0.78 0.85 5.05
CA ALA A 58 0.32 0.93 4.08
C ALA A 58 -0.22 1.46 2.75
N VAL A 59 0.55 2.33 2.09
CA VAL A 59 0.12 3.05 0.89
C VAL A 59 1.23 3.01 -0.16
N ASP A 60 0.87 2.61 -1.38
CA ASP A 60 1.68 2.70 -2.61
C ASP A 60 1.36 4.03 -3.32
N SER A 61 2.22 5.02 -3.12
CA SER A 61 1.98 6.44 -3.41
C SER A 61 2.05 6.71 -4.91
N GLY A 62 0.92 7.12 -5.50
CA GLY A 62 0.81 7.39 -6.94
C GLY A 62 0.45 6.17 -7.78
N SER A 63 0.30 4.99 -7.17
CA SER A 63 -0.03 3.75 -7.86
C SER A 63 -1.54 3.55 -8.00
N ARG A 64 -1.96 2.93 -9.11
CA ARG A 64 -3.37 2.60 -9.42
C ARG A 64 -3.80 1.22 -8.95
N ARG A 65 -2.87 0.42 -8.42
CA ARG A 65 -3.14 -0.95 -8.01
C ARG A 65 -2.47 -1.22 -6.68
N PRO A 66 -3.15 -1.91 -5.75
CA PRO A 66 -2.50 -2.31 -4.52
C PRO A 66 -1.45 -3.37 -4.80
N VAL A 67 -0.46 -3.47 -3.91
CA VAL A 67 0.64 -4.43 -4.01
C VAL A 67 0.98 -4.99 -2.64
N SER A 68 1.35 -6.28 -2.60
CA SER A 68 1.85 -6.91 -1.38
C SER A 68 3.37 -6.72 -1.32
N GLY A 69 3.87 -6.15 -0.24
CA GLY A 69 5.30 -6.00 0.01
C GLY A 69 5.93 -7.25 0.60
N SER A 70 7.26 -7.33 0.53
CA SER A 70 8.08 -8.36 1.16
C SER A 70 8.01 -8.35 2.69
N ASP A 71 7.54 -7.25 3.28
CA ASP A 71 7.25 -7.05 4.70
C ASP A 71 5.90 -7.65 5.15
N ASN A 72 5.19 -8.34 4.25
CA ASN A 72 3.80 -8.83 4.41
C ASN A 72 2.75 -7.72 4.60
N SER A 73 3.11 -6.45 4.38
CA SER A 73 2.14 -5.36 4.33
C SER A 73 1.40 -5.39 3.00
N PHE A 74 0.09 -5.12 3.05
CA PHE A 74 -0.71 -4.88 1.85
C PHE A 74 -0.79 -3.37 1.61
N TYR A 75 -0.06 -2.88 0.62
CA TYR A 75 -0.01 -1.46 0.27
C TYR A 75 -1.24 -1.12 -0.58
N GLU A 76 -2.12 -0.29 -0.04
CA GLU A 76 -3.28 0.23 -0.74
C GLU A 76 -2.85 1.26 -1.80
N SER A 77 -3.56 1.31 -2.93
CA SER A 77 -3.25 2.24 -4.02
C SER A 77 -3.62 3.68 -3.67
N ASP A 78 -2.73 4.62 -4.00
CA ASP A 78 -3.01 6.05 -3.97
C ASP A 78 -2.95 6.65 -5.39
N ASP A 79 -4.04 6.53 -6.13
CA ASP A 79 -4.24 7.12 -7.45
C ASP A 79 -5.16 8.35 -7.45
N ALA A 80 -5.42 8.90 -6.25
CA ALA A 80 -6.29 10.04 -6.09
C ALA A 80 -5.86 11.21 -6.98
N SER A 81 -6.80 11.74 -7.76
CA SER A 81 -6.61 12.94 -8.57
C SER A 81 -6.63 14.17 -7.65
N LEU A 82 -5.44 14.63 -7.27
CA LEU A 82 -5.27 15.78 -6.38
C LEU A 82 -4.89 17.02 -7.18
N GLY A 83 -5.49 18.15 -6.84
CA GLY A 83 -5.16 19.48 -7.33
C GLY A 83 -4.30 20.28 -6.35
N PRO A 84 -4.10 21.58 -6.61
CA PRO A 84 -3.24 22.45 -5.80
C PRO A 84 -3.69 22.66 -4.34
N ALA A 85 -4.94 22.38 -4.02
CA ALA A 85 -5.49 22.52 -2.68
C ALA A 85 -6.60 21.49 -2.48
N SER A 86 -6.22 20.22 -2.41
CA SER A 86 -7.18 19.11 -2.31
C SER A 86 -6.69 18.01 -1.39
N PHE A 87 -7.60 17.11 -1.07
CA PHE A 87 -7.32 15.94 -0.26
C PHE A 87 -8.22 14.78 -0.71
N TYR A 88 -7.85 13.59 -0.28
CA TYR A 88 -8.61 12.37 -0.49
C TYR A 88 -8.60 11.57 0.82
N VAL A 89 -9.75 10.97 1.16
CA VAL A 89 -9.88 10.02 2.25
C VAL A 89 -10.51 8.77 1.68
N THR A 90 -9.96 7.62 2.05
CA THR A 90 -10.51 6.32 1.64
C THR A 90 -11.96 6.15 2.08
N GLY A 91 -12.73 5.35 1.34
CA GLY A 91 -14.13 5.08 1.66
C GLY A 91 -14.32 4.43 3.05
N ALA A 92 -13.41 3.53 3.44
CA ALA A 92 -13.36 2.93 4.77
C ALA A 92 -12.72 3.83 5.84
N GLN A 93 -12.26 5.03 5.45
CA GLN A 93 -11.61 6.02 6.31
C GLN A 93 -10.45 5.45 7.14
N THR A 94 -9.61 4.62 6.52
CA THR A 94 -8.40 4.02 7.14
C THR A 94 -7.19 4.91 6.97
N TRP A 95 -7.09 5.59 5.83
CA TRP A 95 -6.07 6.59 5.56
C TRP A 95 -6.58 7.69 4.62
N GLY A 96 -5.82 8.78 4.56
CA GLY A 96 -6.05 9.88 3.63
C GLY A 96 -4.75 10.58 3.22
N VAL A 97 -4.83 11.40 2.17
CA VAL A 97 -3.72 12.17 1.62
C VAL A 97 -4.17 13.60 1.30
N SER A 98 -3.29 14.58 1.49
CA SER A 98 -3.55 15.98 1.19
C SER A 98 -2.38 16.61 0.45
N ASN A 99 -2.69 17.35 -0.62
CA ASN A 99 -1.72 18.07 -1.44
C ASN A 99 -1.97 19.58 -1.36
N VAL A 100 -0.89 20.34 -1.27
CA VAL A 100 -0.90 21.81 -1.30
C VAL A 100 0.18 22.34 -2.22
N GLY A 101 -0.19 23.34 -3.00
CA GLY A 101 0.65 24.13 -3.88
C GLY A 101 0.45 23.78 -5.35
N ARG A 102 0.82 24.74 -6.21
CA ARG A 102 0.84 24.58 -7.67
C ARG A 102 2.28 24.66 -8.15
N PHE A 103 2.63 23.82 -9.12
CA PHE A 103 3.91 23.95 -9.81
C PHE A 103 3.91 25.24 -10.64
N MET A 104 4.91 26.10 -10.42
CA MET A 104 5.07 27.34 -11.18
C MET A 104 5.43 27.01 -12.63
N ASP A 105 4.75 27.67 -13.57
CA ASP A 105 4.97 27.61 -15.02
C ASP A 105 4.87 26.20 -15.65
N ALA A 106 4.43 25.19 -14.90
CA ALA A 106 4.20 23.85 -15.42
C ALA A 106 2.79 23.73 -16.05
N GLN A 107 2.72 23.87 -17.37
CA GLN A 107 1.46 23.89 -18.13
C GLN A 107 0.62 22.61 -17.93
N ASN A 108 1.27 21.45 -17.76
CA ASN A 108 0.66 20.14 -17.45
C ASN A 108 1.37 19.44 -16.27
N GLY A 109 1.60 20.17 -15.17
CA GLY A 109 2.27 19.61 -14.00
C GLY A 109 1.52 18.40 -13.41
N SER A 110 2.20 17.26 -13.30
CA SER A 110 1.68 16.05 -12.64
C SER A 110 2.15 15.99 -11.19
N TYR A 111 1.25 15.60 -10.28
CA TYR A 111 1.59 15.28 -8.89
C TYR A 111 2.02 13.82 -8.71
N ILE A 112 2.11 13.05 -9.79
CA ILE A 112 2.58 11.66 -9.80
C ILE A 112 3.67 11.53 -10.85
N ILE A 113 4.80 10.93 -10.47
CA ILE A 113 5.88 10.57 -11.36
C ILE A 113 5.96 9.06 -11.51
N TYR A 114 6.43 8.61 -12.66
CA TYR A 114 6.53 7.19 -13.01
C TYR A 114 7.87 6.87 -13.67
N SER A 115 8.40 5.69 -13.35
CA SER A 115 9.51 5.09 -14.09
C SER A 115 9.33 3.59 -14.27
N SER A 116 9.67 3.10 -15.47
CA SER A 116 9.71 1.67 -15.79
C SER A 116 11.07 1.01 -15.50
N ARG A 117 12.04 1.78 -14.98
CA ARG A 117 13.39 1.27 -14.67
C ARG A 117 13.38 0.36 -13.44
N GLN A 118 14.41 -0.46 -13.34
CA GLN A 118 14.64 -1.27 -12.15
C GLN A 118 15.17 -0.39 -11.01
N PHE A 119 14.70 -0.67 -9.80
CA PHE A 119 15.13 0.01 -8.58
C PHE A 119 16.05 -0.89 -7.77
N LEU A 120 17.20 -0.35 -7.36
CA LEU A 120 18.19 -1.03 -6.54
C LEU A 120 17.88 -0.86 -5.04
N ASN A 121 18.54 -1.66 -4.20
CA ASN A 121 18.42 -1.62 -2.74
C ASN A 121 17.01 -1.91 -2.21
N THR A 122 16.23 -2.72 -2.93
CA THR A 122 14.90 -3.15 -2.53
C THR A 122 14.56 -4.52 -3.14
N LEU A 123 13.73 -5.29 -2.44
CA LEU A 123 13.08 -6.50 -2.99
C LEU A 123 11.72 -6.16 -3.61
N ASP A 124 11.15 -5.00 -3.27
CA ASP A 124 9.80 -4.57 -3.63
C ASP A 124 9.85 -3.53 -4.75
N THR A 125 10.39 -3.88 -5.91
CA THR A 125 10.63 -2.92 -7.00
C THR A 125 9.35 -2.25 -7.52
N GLU A 126 8.21 -2.92 -7.41
CA GLU A 126 6.91 -2.37 -7.84
C GLU A 126 6.51 -1.12 -7.05
N LEU A 127 6.82 -1.06 -5.75
CA LEU A 127 6.53 0.10 -4.89
C LEU A 127 7.23 1.39 -5.33
N PHE A 128 8.31 1.28 -6.10
CA PHE A 128 9.12 2.43 -6.50
C PHE A 128 8.84 2.89 -7.93
N ARG A 129 7.96 2.20 -8.67
CA ARG A 129 7.59 2.59 -10.04
C ARG A 129 6.88 3.93 -10.09
N ASN A 130 6.09 4.24 -9.06
CA ASN A 130 5.43 5.52 -8.91
C ASN A 130 5.96 6.25 -7.68
N ALA A 131 5.79 7.57 -7.69
CA ALA A 131 5.87 8.38 -6.48
C ALA A 131 4.88 9.54 -6.58
N ARG A 132 4.28 9.90 -5.45
CA ARG A 132 3.49 11.13 -5.34
C ARG A 132 4.40 12.29 -4.98
N MET A 133 4.25 13.39 -5.71
CA MET A 133 4.95 14.65 -5.50
C MET A 133 4.01 15.75 -5.01
N SER A 134 4.61 16.77 -4.40
CA SER A 134 3.91 18.02 -4.14
C SER A 134 4.86 19.20 -4.30
N PRO A 135 4.42 20.33 -4.87
CA PRO A 135 5.22 21.55 -4.95
C PRO A 135 5.42 22.25 -3.60
N SER A 136 4.60 21.98 -2.58
CA SER A 136 4.75 22.64 -1.28
C SER A 136 4.59 21.68 -0.11
N SER A 137 3.47 20.98 -0.02
CA SER A 137 3.17 20.18 1.16
C SER A 137 2.35 18.95 0.79
N LEU A 138 2.92 17.78 1.06
CA LEU A 138 2.25 16.50 0.94
C LEU A 138 2.04 15.91 2.34
N ARG A 139 0.82 15.52 2.66
CA ARG A 139 0.48 14.92 3.95
C ARG A 139 -0.23 13.61 3.77
N TYR A 140 0.14 12.63 4.56
CA TYR A 140 -0.57 11.37 4.70
C TYR A 140 -1.07 11.23 6.13
N PHE A 141 -2.24 10.62 6.25
CA PHE A 141 -2.94 10.45 7.51
C PHE A 141 -3.31 9.00 7.70
N GLY A 142 -2.96 8.42 8.85
CA GLY A 142 -3.55 7.19 9.35
C GLY A 142 -4.75 7.53 10.22
N ILE A 143 -5.93 6.99 9.91
CA ILE A 143 -7.20 7.34 10.52
C ILE A 143 -7.76 6.12 11.25
N GLY A 144 -8.26 6.33 12.48
CA GLY A 144 -8.83 5.26 13.28
C GLY A 144 -7.83 4.18 13.71
N LEU A 145 -6.54 4.54 13.83
CA LEU A 145 -5.50 3.60 14.29
C LEU A 145 -5.67 3.29 15.77
N GLU A 146 -5.36 2.07 16.21
CA GLU A 146 -5.24 1.76 17.64
C GLU A 146 -4.16 2.63 18.30
N ASN A 147 -4.40 3.11 19.51
CA ASN A 147 -3.41 3.96 20.19
C ASN A 147 -2.24 3.09 20.67
N GLY A 148 -1.02 3.56 20.46
CA GLY A 148 0.19 2.82 20.82
C GLY A 148 1.41 3.32 20.07
N ASN A 149 2.54 2.63 20.23
CA ASN A 149 3.76 2.96 19.50
C ASN A 149 3.76 2.26 18.14
N TYR A 150 4.09 3.02 17.10
CA TYR A 150 4.14 2.55 15.72
C TYR A 150 5.52 2.77 15.13
N THR A 151 5.95 1.82 14.31
CA THR A 151 7.05 2.03 13.36
C THR A 151 6.47 2.59 12.08
N VAL A 152 6.74 3.87 11.83
CA VAL A 152 6.44 4.55 10.56
C VAL A 152 7.60 4.33 9.61
N THR A 153 7.34 3.69 8.47
CA THR A 153 8.33 3.46 7.42
C THR A 153 7.98 4.33 6.22
N LEU A 154 8.92 5.17 5.78
CA LEU A 154 8.81 6.01 4.60
C LEU A 154 9.81 5.52 3.55
N GLN A 155 9.35 5.35 2.32
CA GLN A 155 10.13 4.79 1.22
C GLN A 155 10.20 5.76 0.05
N PHE A 156 11.42 6.02 -0.40
CA PHE A 156 11.74 7.04 -1.38
C PHE A 156 12.65 6.48 -2.46
N ALA A 157 12.55 7.02 -3.67
CA ALA A 157 13.59 6.92 -4.69
C ALA A 157 13.59 8.19 -5.53
N GLU A 158 14.77 8.62 -5.97
CA GLU A 158 14.90 9.71 -6.93
C GLU A 158 15.08 9.13 -8.33
N PHE A 159 14.24 9.55 -9.26
CA PHE A 159 14.23 9.04 -10.63
C PHE A 159 13.84 10.07 -11.69
N ASP A 160 13.58 11.32 -11.30
CA ASP A 160 13.46 12.46 -12.22
C ASP A 160 14.82 13.06 -12.56
N PHE A 161 15.79 12.91 -11.66
CA PHE A 161 17.19 13.32 -11.85
C PHE A 161 18.08 12.11 -12.15
N PRO A 162 18.09 11.59 -13.39
CA PRO A 162 18.77 10.34 -13.71
C PRO A 162 20.29 10.44 -13.54
N ASP A 163 20.91 9.27 -13.37
CA ASP A 163 22.37 9.15 -13.37
C ASP A 163 22.97 9.48 -14.76
N GLY A 164 24.22 9.93 -14.75
CA GLY A 164 24.98 10.26 -15.96
C GLY A 164 25.50 11.71 -15.98
N GLN A 165 26.30 12.02 -16.99
CA GLN A 165 26.88 13.34 -17.22
C GLN A 165 25.95 14.20 -18.09
N SER A 166 24.81 14.61 -17.55
CA SER A 166 23.94 15.60 -18.20
C SER A 166 23.55 16.68 -17.20
N TRP A 167 23.22 17.88 -17.68
CA TRP A 167 22.75 18.95 -16.80
C TRP A 167 21.52 18.52 -15.97
N LYS A 168 20.71 17.57 -16.46
CA LYS A 168 19.56 17.01 -15.72
C LYS A 168 19.95 16.29 -14.44
N SER A 169 21.15 15.70 -14.39
CA SER A 169 21.65 15.01 -13.20
C SER A 169 22.14 15.97 -12.12
N THR A 170 22.13 17.28 -12.35
CA THR A 170 22.50 18.29 -11.33
C THR A 170 21.33 18.69 -10.43
N GLY A 171 20.11 18.28 -10.78
CA GLY A 171 18.90 18.57 -10.02
C GLY A 171 18.95 17.99 -8.60
N ARG A 172 18.32 18.71 -7.67
CA ARG A 172 18.21 18.32 -6.26
C ARG A 172 16.79 18.44 -5.77
N ARG A 173 16.29 17.38 -5.14
CA ARG A 173 15.01 17.34 -4.44
C ARG A 173 15.26 17.41 -2.95
N VAL A 174 14.89 18.52 -2.33
CA VAL A 174 15.19 18.77 -0.91
C VAL A 174 13.92 19.18 -0.18
N PHE A 175 13.57 18.47 0.88
CA PHE A 175 12.37 18.74 1.68
C PHE A 175 12.56 18.32 3.14
N ASP A 176 11.70 18.77 4.03
CA ASP A 176 11.68 18.36 5.43
C ASP A 176 10.69 17.21 5.63
N ILE A 177 10.97 16.33 6.60
CA ILE A 177 10.07 15.23 7.00
C ILE A 177 9.60 15.50 8.43
N TYR A 178 8.29 15.54 8.62
CA TYR A 178 7.62 15.61 9.92
C TYR A 178 6.77 14.36 10.14
N VAL A 179 6.78 13.84 11.36
CA VAL A 179 5.89 12.76 11.80
C VAL A 179 5.29 13.16 13.15
N GLN A 180 3.97 13.14 13.26
CA GLN A 180 3.22 13.68 14.41
C GLN A 180 3.65 15.11 14.77
N GLY A 181 3.85 15.97 13.76
CA GLY A 181 4.26 17.36 13.94
C GLY A 181 5.72 17.58 14.34
N VAL A 182 6.49 16.52 14.64
CA VAL A 182 7.91 16.62 14.99
C VAL A 182 8.77 16.49 13.73
N ARG A 183 9.67 17.46 13.49
CA ARG A 183 10.64 17.38 12.37
C ARG A 183 11.65 16.27 12.64
N LYS A 184 11.61 15.22 11.82
CA LYS A 184 12.52 14.09 11.88
C LYS A 184 13.75 14.28 11.00
N GLU A 185 13.57 14.90 9.83
CA GLU A 185 14.65 15.23 8.91
C GLU A 185 14.48 16.66 8.42
N GLN A 186 15.59 17.41 8.39
CA GLN A 186 15.63 18.74 7.82
C GLN A 186 16.51 18.72 6.56
N ASN A 187 16.03 19.33 5.47
CA ASN A 187 16.72 19.32 4.17
C ASN A 187 17.04 17.89 3.68
N PHE A 188 16.13 16.95 3.87
CA PHE A 188 16.25 15.60 3.35
C PHE A 188 16.35 15.62 1.82
N ASP A 189 17.40 14.97 1.31
CA ASP A 189 17.67 14.83 -0.12
C ASP A 189 17.76 13.33 -0.42
N ILE A 190 16.82 12.83 -1.24
CA ILE A 190 16.66 11.41 -1.54
C ILE A 190 17.92 10.87 -2.21
N ARG A 191 18.40 11.55 -3.26
CA ARG A 191 19.54 11.10 -4.06
C ARG A 191 20.84 11.20 -3.27
N LYS A 192 21.02 12.26 -2.48
CA LYS A 192 22.16 12.36 -1.55
C LYS A 192 22.16 11.20 -0.55
N THR A 193 21.00 10.84 -0.01
CA THR A 193 20.87 9.72 0.93
C THR A 193 21.13 8.37 0.25
N ALA A 194 20.81 8.23 -1.03
CA ALA A 194 21.13 7.06 -1.86
C ALA A 194 22.61 7.00 -2.32
N GLY A 195 23.50 7.83 -1.77
CA GLY A 195 24.91 7.87 -2.17
C GLY A 195 25.14 8.51 -3.55
N GLY A 196 24.27 9.43 -3.96
CA GLY A 196 24.34 10.12 -5.26
C GLY A 196 23.73 9.35 -6.42
N LYS A 197 23.10 8.19 -6.16
CA LYS A 197 22.53 7.31 -7.19
C LYS A 197 21.04 7.52 -7.34
N SER A 198 20.59 7.49 -8.58
CA SER A 198 19.18 7.47 -8.94
C SER A 198 18.67 6.03 -8.94
N TYR A 199 17.35 5.85 -9.04
CA TYR A 199 16.73 4.51 -9.10
C TYR A 199 17.18 3.59 -7.96
N THR A 200 17.45 4.15 -6.79
CA THR A 200 17.94 3.43 -5.61
C THR A 200 17.01 3.74 -4.44
N ALA A 201 16.42 2.70 -3.86
CA ALA A 201 15.48 2.84 -2.76
C ALA A 201 16.18 3.34 -1.49
N VAL A 202 15.53 4.29 -0.83
CA VAL A 202 15.90 4.85 0.47
C VAL A 202 14.74 4.64 1.43
N ARG A 203 15.01 3.97 2.54
CA ARG A 203 14.05 3.70 3.61
C ARG A 203 14.40 4.52 4.84
N LYS A 204 13.40 5.20 5.41
CA LYS A 204 13.49 5.90 6.70
C LYS A 204 12.47 5.33 7.67
N GLN A 205 12.87 5.12 8.92
CA GLN A 205 11.99 4.56 9.94
C GLN A 205 11.98 5.41 11.20
N TYR A 206 10.79 5.63 11.74
CA TYR A 206 10.58 6.42 12.95
C TYR A 206 9.60 5.70 13.86
N ILE A 207 9.98 5.54 15.13
CA ILE A 207 9.05 5.07 16.15
C ILE A 207 8.34 6.30 16.73
N VAL A 208 7.01 6.31 16.66
CA VAL A 208 6.18 7.42 17.15
C VAL A 208 4.94 6.91 17.88
N PRO A 209 4.45 7.65 18.89
CA PRO A 209 3.18 7.35 19.50
C PRO A 209 2.03 7.80 18.59
N VAL A 210 1.05 6.92 18.40
CA VAL A 210 -0.27 7.23 17.89
C VAL A 210 -1.17 7.50 19.09
N THR A 211 -1.71 8.71 19.14
CA THR A 211 -2.66 9.16 20.16
C THR A 211 -3.91 9.67 19.48
N LYS A 212 -5.07 9.55 20.14
CA LYS A 212 -6.36 9.96 19.58
C LYS A 212 -6.68 9.29 18.24
N ASN A 213 -6.19 8.06 18.06
CA ASN A 213 -6.43 7.20 16.91
C ASN A 213 -6.01 7.79 15.56
N PHE A 214 -5.01 8.69 15.58
CA PHE A 214 -4.61 9.48 14.41
C PHE A 214 -3.09 9.57 14.27
N LEU A 215 -2.60 9.42 13.05
CA LEU A 215 -1.20 9.59 12.69
C LEU A 215 -1.08 10.59 11.53
N GLU A 216 -0.22 11.59 11.67
CA GLU A 216 0.13 12.52 10.59
C GLU A 216 1.59 12.31 10.14
N ILE A 217 1.79 12.21 8.83
CA ILE A 217 3.08 12.30 8.15
C ILE A 217 3.03 13.50 7.22
N HIS A 218 4.00 14.40 7.31
CA HIS A 218 4.04 15.62 6.53
C HIS A 218 5.42 15.82 5.89
N LEU A 219 5.41 15.85 4.55
CA LEU A 219 6.58 16.15 3.74
C LEU A 219 6.45 17.59 3.25
N PHE A 220 7.41 18.43 3.60
CA PHE A 220 7.30 19.88 3.42
C PHE A 220 8.45 20.44 2.61
N TRP A 221 8.13 21.17 1.55
CA TRP A 221 9.10 21.93 0.77
C TRP A 221 9.28 23.33 1.31
N ALA A 222 10.44 23.58 1.91
CA ALA A 222 10.83 24.90 2.42
C ALA A 222 11.52 25.79 1.35
N GLY A 223 11.34 25.51 0.06
CA GLY A 223 11.89 26.33 -1.03
C GLY A 223 13.32 25.98 -1.46
N LYS A 224 13.89 24.85 -1.03
CA LYS A 224 15.25 24.42 -1.39
C LYS A 224 15.28 23.36 -2.50
N GLY A 225 16.41 23.25 -3.18
CA GLY A 225 16.58 22.33 -4.30
C GLY A 225 16.40 23.04 -5.64
N THR A 226 15.91 22.33 -6.64
CA THR A 226 15.84 22.84 -8.02
C THR A 226 14.41 22.90 -8.52
N CYS A 227 13.97 24.04 -9.07
CA CYS A 227 12.60 24.23 -9.57
C CYS A 227 12.33 23.64 -10.97
N CYS A 228 13.38 23.64 -11.79
CA CYS A 228 13.22 23.74 -13.24
C CYS A 228 14.09 22.74 -14.00
N ILE A 229 14.64 21.78 -13.26
CA ILE A 229 15.31 20.60 -13.78
C ILE A 229 14.40 19.42 -13.42
N PRO A 230 14.27 18.37 -14.27
CA PRO A 230 14.68 18.35 -15.67
C PRO A 230 13.83 19.27 -16.56
N THR A 231 12.65 19.66 -16.10
CA THR A 231 11.77 20.70 -16.65
C THR A 231 11.06 21.40 -15.48
N GLN A 232 10.23 22.40 -15.76
CA GLN A 232 9.42 23.05 -14.73
C GLN A 232 8.44 22.07 -14.09
N GLY A 233 8.30 22.13 -12.75
CA GLY A 233 7.32 21.35 -12.00
C GLY A 233 7.83 20.05 -11.38
N TYR A 234 9.14 19.91 -11.19
CA TYR A 234 9.78 18.72 -10.63
C TYR A 234 10.47 18.98 -9.28
N TYR A 235 9.92 19.90 -8.48
CA TYR A 235 10.44 20.25 -7.15
C TYR A 235 9.52 19.79 -6.02
N GLY A 236 9.97 20.01 -4.78
CA GLY A 236 9.23 19.63 -3.58
C GLY A 236 9.34 18.16 -3.21
N PRO A 237 8.63 17.70 -2.16
CA PRO A 237 8.67 16.31 -1.72
C PRO A 237 8.21 15.33 -2.80
N ALA A 238 8.80 14.14 -2.77
CA ALA A 238 8.34 12.96 -3.49
C ALA A 238 8.38 11.77 -2.52
N ILE A 239 7.43 10.85 -2.60
CA ILE A 239 7.39 9.60 -1.82
C ILE A 239 6.79 8.47 -2.64
N SER A 240 7.42 7.30 -2.58
CA SER A 240 7.00 6.10 -3.33
C SER A 240 6.05 5.23 -2.53
N ALA A 241 6.33 5.02 -1.25
CA ALA A 241 5.44 4.27 -0.37
C ALA A 241 5.62 4.65 1.09
N LEU A 242 4.63 4.34 1.91
CA LEU A 242 4.69 4.50 3.36
C LEU A 242 3.85 3.46 4.08
N SER A 243 4.21 3.17 5.32
CA SER A 243 3.44 2.29 6.19
C SER A 243 3.58 2.69 7.65
N ALA A 244 2.58 2.35 8.46
CA ALA A 244 2.65 2.40 9.91
C ALA A 244 2.25 1.04 10.48
N THR A 245 3.21 0.39 11.14
CA THR A 245 3.04 -0.94 11.72
C THR A 245 3.10 -0.82 13.26
N PRO A 246 2.17 -1.45 13.99
CA PRO A 246 2.14 -1.38 15.44
C PRO A 246 3.32 -2.16 16.05
N ASN A 247 3.96 -1.59 17.07
CA ASN A 247 5.02 -2.25 17.85
C ASN A 247 4.44 -2.98 19.08
N PHE A 248 3.18 -3.38 19.00
CA PHE A 248 2.41 -4.05 20.04
C PHE A 248 1.45 -5.05 19.39
N THR A 249 0.89 -5.95 20.19
CA THR A 249 -0.15 -6.88 19.72
C THR A 249 -1.48 -6.15 19.62
N PRO A 250 -2.02 -5.92 18.41
CA PRO A 250 -3.24 -5.13 18.28
C PRO A 250 -4.47 -5.89 18.74
N THR A 251 -5.44 -5.17 19.29
CA THR A 251 -6.74 -5.71 19.69
C THR A 251 -7.76 -5.61 18.55
N VAL A 252 -7.51 -4.76 17.55
CA VAL A 252 -8.35 -4.60 16.36
C VAL A 252 -7.73 -5.22 15.10
N ARG A 253 -8.57 -5.79 14.24
CA ARG A 253 -8.15 -6.26 12.91
C ARG A 253 -8.12 -5.09 11.93
N ASN A 254 -7.18 -5.12 10.98
CA ASN A 254 -7.12 -4.15 9.88
C ASN A 254 -8.40 -4.21 9.02
N ALA A 255 -9.13 -3.11 8.91
CA ALA A 255 -10.29 -3.01 8.02
C ALA A 255 -9.95 -3.25 6.54
N ALA A 256 -8.73 -2.88 6.11
CA ALA A 256 -8.23 -3.10 4.75
C ALA A 256 -7.82 -4.56 4.46
N ALA A 257 -7.60 -5.38 5.49
CA ALA A 257 -7.25 -6.80 5.33
C ALA A 257 -8.51 -7.64 5.06
N LYS A 258 -9.14 -7.43 3.90
CA LYS A 258 -10.26 -8.23 3.44
C LYS A 258 -9.75 -9.63 3.04
N LYS A 259 -9.80 -10.55 4.01
CA LYS A 259 -9.90 -12.02 3.89
C LYS A 259 -9.16 -12.65 2.68
N ASN A 260 -7.85 -12.83 2.77
CA ASN A 260 -7.25 -13.99 2.11
C ASN A 260 -7.71 -15.22 2.90
N GLY A 261 -8.55 -16.04 2.27
CA GLY A 261 -9.15 -17.23 2.85
C GLY A 261 -8.11 -18.07 3.59
N SER A 262 -8.48 -18.58 4.76
CA SER A 262 -7.55 -19.31 5.60
C SER A 262 -6.92 -20.47 4.80
N LYS A 263 -5.59 -20.59 4.86
CA LYS A 263 -4.84 -21.71 4.27
C LYS A 263 -5.35 -23.07 4.78
N THR A 264 -6.15 -23.09 5.85
CA THR A 264 -6.86 -24.25 6.39
C THR A 264 -7.73 -24.96 5.35
N GLY A 265 -8.48 -24.22 4.51
CA GLY A 265 -9.36 -24.84 3.51
C GLY A 265 -8.59 -25.58 2.41
N MET A 266 -7.43 -25.05 2.01
CA MET A 266 -6.59 -25.64 0.97
C MET A 266 -5.82 -26.87 1.51
N ILE A 267 -5.37 -26.83 2.77
CA ILE A 267 -4.70 -27.98 3.42
C ILE A 267 -5.68 -29.15 3.58
N VAL A 268 -6.91 -28.88 4.04
CA VAL A 268 -7.95 -29.92 4.17
C VAL A 268 -8.32 -30.49 2.79
N GLY A 269 -8.46 -29.64 1.77
CA GLY A 269 -8.76 -30.08 0.40
C GLY A 269 -7.69 -31.01 -0.19
N VAL A 270 -6.40 -30.71 0.02
CA VAL A 270 -5.29 -31.56 -0.46
C VAL A 270 -5.26 -32.90 0.28
N ILE A 271 -5.43 -32.91 1.59
CA ILE A 271 -5.42 -34.16 2.38
C ILE A 271 -6.59 -35.07 1.98
N VAL A 272 -7.79 -34.51 1.83
CA VAL A 272 -8.97 -35.28 1.40
C VAL A 272 -8.80 -35.77 -0.04
N GLY A 273 -8.26 -34.94 -0.94
CA GLY A 273 -7.97 -35.34 -2.32
C GLY A 273 -6.99 -36.51 -2.42
N LEU A 274 -5.89 -36.48 -1.66
CA LEU A 274 -4.91 -37.57 -1.62
C LEU A 274 -5.48 -38.85 -1.02
N ALA A 275 -6.31 -38.76 0.01
CA ALA A 275 -6.97 -39.92 0.61
C ALA A 275 -7.94 -40.60 -0.37
N VAL A 276 -8.74 -39.82 -1.10
CA VAL A 276 -9.68 -40.34 -2.10
C VAL A 276 -8.95 -40.99 -3.28
N LEU A 277 -7.89 -40.36 -3.80
CA LEU A 277 -7.07 -40.94 -4.86
C LEU A 277 -6.40 -42.25 -4.43
N GLY A 278 -5.91 -42.31 -3.18
CA GLY A 278 -5.35 -43.54 -2.59
C GLY A 278 -6.37 -44.68 -2.54
N LEU A 279 -7.60 -44.41 -2.11
CA LEU A 279 -8.68 -45.40 -2.04
C LEU A 279 -9.09 -45.92 -3.43
N VAL A 280 -9.17 -45.04 -4.43
CA VAL A 280 -9.50 -45.44 -5.82
C VAL A 280 -8.39 -46.32 -6.40
N ALA A 281 -7.12 -45.96 -6.19
CA ALA A 281 -5.99 -46.78 -6.62
C ALA A 281 -5.98 -48.16 -5.96
N PHE A 282 -6.26 -48.23 -4.65
CA PHE A 282 -6.38 -49.50 -3.92
C PHE A 282 -7.51 -50.38 -4.47
N ALA A 283 -8.69 -49.80 -4.72
CA ALA A 283 -9.82 -50.52 -5.30
C ALA A 283 -9.49 -51.05 -6.71
N ALA A 284 -8.84 -50.25 -7.56
CA ALA A 284 -8.42 -50.66 -8.89
C ALA A 284 -7.41 -51.81 -8.84
N ILE A 285 -6.40 -51.75 -7.95
CA ILE A 285 -5.43 -52.83 -7.74
C ILE A 285 -6.12 -54.10 -7.23
N PHE A 286 -7.08 -53.96 -6.32
CA PHE A 286 -7.82 -55.10 -5.77
C PHE A 286 -8.66 -55.80 -6.84
N VAL A 287 -9.41 -55.04 -7.66
CA VAL A 287 -10.18 -55.56 -8.79
C VAL A 287 -9.26 -56.23 -9.82
N TRP A 288 -8.11 -55.62 -10.12
CA TRP A 288 -7.15 -56.19 -11.06
C TRP A 288 -6.55 -57.51 -10.55
N ARG A 289 -6.24 -57.60 -9.25
CA ARG A 289 -5.80 -58.85 -8.60
C ARG A 289 -6.89 -59.92 -8.60
N GLN A 290 -8.15 -59.56 -8.35
CA GLN A 290 -9.26 -60.52 -8.44
C GLN A 290 -9.46 -61.04 -9.87
N LYS A 291 -9.40 -60.15 -10.86
CA LYS A 291 -9.50 -60.54 -12.29
C LYS A 291 -8.37 -61.49 -12.68
N LYS A 292 -7.13 -61.22 -12.24
CA LYS A 292 -5.97 -62.09 -12.47
C LYS A 292 -6.13 -63.47 -11.82
N ARG A 293 -6.64 -63.54 -10.58
CA ARG A 293 -6.95 -64.81 -9.90
C ARG A 293 -8.05 -65.60 -10.60
N LYS A 294 -9.06 -64.93 -11.16
CA LYS A 294 -10.13 -65.58 -11.91
C LYS A 294 -9.60 -66.21 -13.20
N LEU A 295 -8.73 -65.48 -13.92
CA LEU A 295 -8.05 -65.97 -15.13
C LEU A 295 -7.12 -67.17 -14.87
N SER A 296 -6.40 -67.19 -13.74
CA SER A 296 -5.55 -68.35 -13.40
C SER A 296 -6.37 -69.60 -13.08
N LEU A 297 -7.51 -69.46 -12.40
CA LEU A 297 -8.42 -70.57 -12.10
C LEU A 297 -9.10 -71.12 -13.38
N GLU A 298 -9.39 -70.26 -14.35
CA GLU A 298 -9.96 -70.67 -15.65
C GLU A 298 -8.92 -71.42 -16.52
N GLN A 299 -7.64 -71.06 -16.43
CA GLN A 299 -6.54 -71.79 -17.06
C GLN A 299 -6.25 -73.14 -16.39
N GLU A 300 -6.32 -73.24 -15.07
CA GLU A 300 -6.19 -74.51 -14.34
C GLU A 300 -7.38 -75.45 -14.61
N GLY A 301 -8.60 -74.91 -14.74
CA GLY A 301 -9.79 -75.66 -15.12
C GLY A 301 -9.73 -76.24 -16.55
N MET A 302 -9.17 -75.50 -17.52
CA MET A 302 -8.97 -76.00 -18.89
C MET A 302 -7.77 -76.94 -19.05
N GLY A 303 -6.82 -76.93 -18.12
CA GLY A 303 -5.72 -77.91 -18.08
C GLY A 303 -6.19 -79.31 -17.68
N TYR A 304 -7.18 -79.40 -16.79
CA TYR A 304 -7.71 -80.69 -16.33
C TYR A 304 -8.58 -81.39 -17.39
N THR A 305 -9.34 -80.65 -18.21
CA THR A 305 -10.17 -81.21 -19.29
C THR A 305 -9.37 -81.66 -20.52
N ARG A 306 -8.13 -81.19 -20.69
CA ARG A 306 -7.27 -81.57 -21.81
C ARG A 306 -6.39 -82.81 -21.54
N THR A 307 -6.21 -83.18 -20.28
CA THR A 307 -5.34 -84.30 -19.89
C THR A 307 -6.08 -85.64 -19.82
N THR A 308 -7.42 -85.65 -19.77
CA THR A 308 -8.24 -86.88 -19.83
C THR A 308 -8.59 -87.35 -21.26
N LEU A 309 -8.18 -86.62 -22.30
CA LEU A 309 -8.40 -87.01 -23.70
C LEU A 309 -7.16 -87.62 -24.39
N TYR A 310 -6.02 -87.73 -23.71
CA TYR A 310 -4.77 -88.28 -24.26
C TYR A 310 -4.00 -89.13 -23.24
N SER A 311 -4.63 -90.18 -22.73
CA SER A 311 -3.94 -91.32 -22.11
C SER A 311 -4.84 -92.56 -22.12
N ASN A 312 -4.94 -93.19 -23.29
CA ASN A 312 -5.15 -94.62 -23.50
C ASN A 312 -3.87 -95.17 -24.13
#